data_AF-A0A9W6REX8-F1
#
_entry.id   AF-A0A9W6REX8-F1
#
_cell.length_a   1.000
_cell.length_b   1.000
_cell.length_c   1.000
_cell.angle_alpha   90.00
_cell.angle_beta   90.00
_cell.angle_gamma   90.00
#
_symmetry.space_group_name_H-M   'P 1'
#
loop_
_entity.id
_entity.type
_entity.pdbx_description
1 polymer ?
#
loop_
_entity_poly.entity_id
_entity_poly.type
_entity_poly.pdbx_seq_one_letter_code
_entity_poly.pdbx_strand_id
1 'polypeptide(L)'
;MSCQAAGPLGAQAADTVLSHIAGTEPAPIDLALTGTCISLGRRVGVRQLARKDDAVVNLYIGGRVGARVKEMTCRLGVVKIRREARKPGSLVWLKGGPRPEQPVSAARVVTSE
;
A
#
# COMPACT_ATOMS: atom_id res chain seq x y z
N MET A 1 6.26 -6.58 -6.53
CA MET A 1 5.59 -6.93 -5.25
C MET A 1 5.73 -5.78 -4.25
N SER A 2 4.62 -5.15 -3.85
CA SER A 2 4.62 -3.87 -3.11
C SER A 2 4.55 -4.04 -1.58
N CYS A 3 5.67 -3.82 -0.88
CA CYS A 3 5.70 -3.83 0.59
C CYS A 3 4.87 -2.70 1.24
N GLN A 4 4.63 -1.62 0.51
CA GLN A 4 3.81 -0.49 0.98
C GLN A 4 2.35 -0.91 1.18
N ALA A 5 1.85 -1.83 0.34
CA ALA A 5 0.48 -2.31 0.38
C ALA A 5 0.25 -3.38 1.45
N ALA A 6 1.27 -4.18 1.77
CA ALA A 6 1.14 -5.36 2.61
C ALA A 6 0.53 -5.06 4.01
N GLY A 7 1.05 -4.05 4.70
CA GLY A 7 0.53 -3.67 6.03
C GLY A 7 -0.94 -3.21 6.00
N PRO A 8 -1.27 -2.17 5.22
CA PRO A 8 -2.64 -1.67 5.11
C PRO A 8 -3.65 -2.72 4.63
N LEU A 9 -3.28 -3.56 3.67
CA LEU A 9 -4.16 -4.64 3.19
C LEU A 9 -4.32 -5.74 4.25
N GLY A 10 -3.28 -6.05 5.01
CA GLY A 10 -3.38 -7.00 6.13
C GLY A 10 -4.34 -6.52 7.21
N ALA A 11 -4.29 -5.24 7.58
CA ALA A 11 -5.24 -4.65 8.54
C ALA A 11 -6.68 -4.67 8.00
N GLN A 12 -6.90 -4.23 6.76
CA GLN A 12 -8.23 -4.24 6.16
C GLN A 12 -8.79 -5.66 6.00
N ALA A 13 -7.95 -6.65 5.68
CA ALA A 13 -8.37 -8.04 5.65
C ALA A 13 -8.82 -8.56 7.04
N ALA A 14 -8.13 -8.15 8.11
CA ALA A 14 -8.56 -8.47 9.47
C ALA A 14 -9.91 -7.82 9.79
N ASP A 15 -10.11 -6.55 9.42
CA ASP A 15 -11.38 -5.84 9.58
C ASP A 15 -12.52 -6.50 8.80
N THR A 16 -12.26 -6.99 7.58
CA THR A 16 -13.21 -7.77 6.78
C THR A 16 -13.63 -9.05 7.51
N VAL A 17 -12.68 -9.82 8.04
CA VAL A 17 -12.99 -11.05 8.80
C VAL A 17 -13.82 -10.72 10.05
N LEU A 18 -13.47 -9.67 10.79
CA LEU A 18 -14.22 -9.23 11.97
C LEU A 18 -15.64 -8.78 11.60
N SER A 19 -15.82 -8.09 10.47
CA SER A 19 -17.14 -7.66 9.98
C SER A 19 -18.04 -8.86 9.68
N HIS A 20 -17.49 -9.90 9.04
CA HIS A 20 -18.21 -11.15 8.78
C HIS A 20 -18.59 -11.88 10.07
N ILE A 21 -17.68 -11.98 11.05
CA ILE A 21 -17.97 -12.58 12.36
C ILE A 21 -19.11 -11.82 13.06
N ALA A 22 -19.14 -10.49 12.94
CA ALA A 22 -20.17 -9.64 13.51
C ALA A 22 -21.49 -9.61 12.73
N GLY A 23 -21.58 -10.25 11.55
CA GLY A 23 -22.75 -10.19 10.68
C GLY A 23 -22.99 -8.81 10.04
N THR A 24 -21.94 -8.03 9.86
CA THR A 24 -21.97 -6.68 9.27
C THR A 24 -21.29 -6.64 7.91
N GLU A 25 -21.67 -5.69 7.06
CA GLU A 25 -21.08 -5.51 5.72
C GLU A 25 -19.62 -5.02 5.83
N PRO A 26 -18.63 -5.71 5.21
CA PRO A 26 -17.25 -5.25 5.19
C PRO A 26 -17.05 -3.94 4.42
N ALA A 27 -16.17 -3.07 4.93
CA ALA A 27 -15.79 -1.87 4.20
C ALA A 27 -14.96 -2.21 2.94
N PRO A 28 -15.12 -1.47 1.82
CA PRO A 28 -14.30 -1.65 0.63
C PRO A 28 -12.83 -1.25 0.88
N ILE A 29 -11.92 -1.86 0.13
CA ILE A 29 -10.48 -1.59 0.27
C ILE A 29 -10.15 -0.14 -0.13
N ASP A 30 -9.56 0.59 0.81
CA ASP A 30 -9.16 1.98 0.66
C ASP A 30 -7.68 2.19 1.01
N LEU A 31 -6.86 2.40 -0.01
CA LEU A 31 -5.41 2.58 0.09
C LEU A 31 -4.88 3.46 -1.05
N ALA A 32 -4.04 4.42 -0.70
CA ALA A 32 -3.21 5.18 -1.63
C ALA A 32 -1.79 4.59 -1.73
N LEU A 33 -1.33 4.36 -2.96
CA LEU A 33 0.07 4.07 -3.27
C LEU A 33 0.73 5.36 -3.76
N THR A 34 1.48 6.03 -2.89
CA THR A 34 2.07 7.36 -3.19
C THR A 34 3.44 7.27 -3.85
N GLY A 35 3.61 6.26 -4.69
CA GLY A 35 4.79 6.07 -5.52
C GLY A 35 5.77 5.01 -5.01
N THR A 36 6.78 4.76 -5.83
CA THR A 36 7.67 3.60 -5.74
C THR A 36 9.08 4.02 -5.40
N CYS A 37 9.83 3.16 -4.71
CA CYS A 37 11.23 3.41 -4.43
C CYS A 37 12.10 2.23 -4.84
N ILE A 38 13.28 2.54 -5.36
CA ILE A 38 14.27 1.57 -5.82
C ILE A 38 15.63 1.99 -5.26
N SER A 39 16.36 1.03 -4.69
CA SER A 39 17.75 1.23 -4.29
C SER A 39 18.68 0.79 -5.42
N LEU A 40 19.73 1.56 -5.69
CA LEU A 40 20.80 1.22 -6.64
C LEU A 40 22.12 0.92 -5.91
N GLY A 41 22.06 0.65 -4.60
CA GLY A 41 23.20 0.34 -3.75
C GLY A 41 23.15 1.09 -2.43
N ARG A 42 24.26 1.10 -1.67
CA ARG A 42 24.31 1.73 -0.34
C ARG A 42 24.09 3.24 -0.36
N ARG A 43 24.42 3.90 -1.47
CA ARG A 43 24.53 5.37 -1.54
C ARG A 43 23.57 6.03 -2.53
N VAL A 44 22.89 5.26 -3.38
CA VAL A 44 22.05 5.81 -4.45
C VAL A 44 20.72 5.08 -4.47
N GLY A 45 19.64 5.84 -4.58
CA GLY A 45 18.29 5.32 -4.79
C GLY A 45 17.40 6.36 -5.44
N VAL A 46 16.22 5.94 -5.84
CA VAL A 46 15.18 6.77 -6.45
C VAL A 46 13.86 6.52 -5.73
N ARG A 47 13.11 7.59 -5.45
CA ARG A 47 11.72 7.56 -5.05
C ARG A 47 10.90 8.31 -6.10
N GLN A 48 10.17 7.58 -6.93
CA GLN A 48 9.14 8.12 -7.80
C GLN A 48 7.93 8.48 -6.95
N LEU A 49 7.34 9.66 -7.17
CA LEU A 49 6.13 10.09 -6.48
C LEU A 49 4.89 9.79 -7.33
N ALA A 50 3.79 9.52 -6.63
CA ALA A 50 2.47 9.37 -7.22
C ALA A 50 1.42 10.07 -6.34
N ARG A 51 0.30 10.43 -6.98
CA ARG A 51 -0.89 10.96 -6.33
C ARG A 51 -1.63 9.87 -5.55
N LYS A 52 -2.69 10.23 -4.81
CA LYS A 52 -3.47 9.27 -4.00
C LYS A 52 -4.31 8.30 -4.84
N ASP A 53 -4.53 8.63 -6.11
CA ASP A 53 -5.14 7.78 -7.14
C ASP A 53 -4.09 6.89 -7.86
N ASP A 54 -2.86 6.82 -7.34
CA ASP A 54 -1.72 6.06 -7.90
C ASP A 54 -1.19 6.60 -9.25
N ALA A 55 -1.67 7.76 -9.71
CA ALA A 55 -1.14 8.40 -10.90
C ALA A 55 0.28 8.96 -10.62
N VAL A 56 1.26 8.47 -11.37
CA VAL A 56 2.64 8.98 -11.29
C VAL A 56 2.69 10.47 -11.63
N VAL A 57 3.53 11.21 -10.90
CA VAL A 57 3.78 12.63 -11.19
C VAL A 57 5.18 12.82 -11.75
N ASN A 58 5.42 13.89 -12.52
CA ASN A 58 6.75 14.22 -13.04
C ASN A 58 7.65 14.83 -11.94
N LEU A 59 7.81 14.11 -10.84
CA LEU A 59 8.63 14.48 -9.70
C LEU A 59 9.18 13.22 -9.03
N TYR A 60 10.49 13.21 -8.79
CA TYR A 60 11.18 12.13 -8.12
C TYR A 60 12.29 12.66 -7.20
N ILE A 61 12.68 11.84 -6.23
CA ILE A 61 13.81 12.10 -5.33
C ILE A 61 14.91 11.09 -5.63
N GLY A 62 16.04 11.55 -6.13
CA GLY A 62 17.18 10.71 -6.54
C GLY A 62 18.37 10.74 -5.58
N GLY A 63 19.46 10.07 -5.99
CA GLY A 63 20.76 10.15 -5.36
C GLY A 63 20.81 9.61 -3.92
N ARG A 64 21.61 10.26 -3.06
CA ARG A 64 21.78 9.85 -1.66
C ARG A 64 20.51 10.00 -0.83
N VAL A 65 19.70 11.02 -1.13
CA VAL A 65 18.42 11.23 -0.46
C VAL A 65 17.48 10.06 -0.76
N GLY A 66 17.40 9.62 -2.01
CA GLY A 66 16.62 8.44 -2.39
C GLY A 66 17.08 7.15 -1.67
N ALA A 67 18.39 6.95 -1.49
CA ALA A 67 18.91 5.84 -0.68
C ALA A 67 18.47 5.91 0.80
N ARG A 68 18.51 7.11 1.41
CA ARG A 68 18.02 7.31 2.79
C ARG A 68 16.52 7.07 2.93
N VAL A 69 15.73 7.49 1.94
CA VAL A 69 14.28 7.20 1.89
C VAL A 69 14.06 5.68 1.91
N LYS A 70 14.84 4.92 1.13
CA LYS A 70 14.71 3.46 1.12
C LYS A 70 15.06 2.82 2.46
N GLU A 71 16.15 3.26 3.09
CA GLU A 71 16.58 2.77 4.42
C GLU A 71 15.50 3.04 5.48
N MET A 72 14.91 4.24 5.46
CA MET A 72 13.80 4.61 6.34
C MET A 72 12.58 3.70 6.13
N THR A 73 12.18 3.43 4.88
CA THR A 73 11.04 2.54 4.57
C THR A 73 11.22 1.15 5.18
N CYS A 74 12.42 0.56 5.07
CA CYS A 74 12.70 -0.75 5.66
C CYS A 74 12.56 -0.74 7.18
N ARG A 75 13.10 0.30 7.85
CA ARG A 75 12.97 0.46 9.31
C ARG A 75 11.51 0.65 9.74
N LEU A 76 10.77 1.47 9.02
CA LEU A 76 9.35 1.74 9.30
C LEU A 76 8.49 0.48 9.19
N GLY A 77 8.77 -0.41 8.24
CA GLY A 77 8.06 -1.69 8.11
C GLY A 77 8.12 -2.50 9.42
N VAL A 78 9.31 -2.69 9.97
CA VAL A 78 9.51 -3.43 11.23
C VAL A 78 8.87 -2.72 12.41
N VAL A 79 8.99 -1.39 12.51
CA VAL A 79 8.38 -0.60 13.59
C VAL A 79 6.86 -0.70 13.57
N LYS A 80 6.24 -0.63 12.39
CA LYS A 80 4.79 -0.74 12.23
C LYS A 80 4.28 -2.11 12.68
N ILE A 81 4.93 -3.20 12.25
CA ILE A 81 4.57 -4.56 12.67
C ILE A 81 4.65 -4.69 14.20
N ARG A 82 5.75 -4.22 14.81
CA ARG A 82 5.92 -4.27 16.27
C ARG A 82 4.89 -3.44 17.02
N ARG A 83 4.48 -2.29 16.47
CA ARG A 83 3.47 -1.43 17.10
C ARG A 83 2.09 -2.08 17.04
N GLU A 84 1.73 -2.62 15.88
CA GLU A 84 0.46 -3.33 15.68
C GLU A 84 0.35 -4.54 16.60
N ALA A 85 1.43 -5.31 16.75
CA ALA A 85 1.47 -6.44 17.69
C ALA A 85 1.29 -6.04 19.17
N ARG A 86 1.71 -4.83 19.57
CA ARG A 86 1.57 -4.34 20.96
C ARG A 86 0.24 -3.64 21.22
N LYS A 87 -0.29 -2.97 20.21
CA LYS A 87 -1.56 -2.24 20.25
C LYS A 87 -2.28 -2.49 18.92
N PRO A 88 -3.11 -3.55 18.84
CA PRO A 88 -3.91 -3.84 17.66
C PRO A 88 -4.78 -2.64 17.26
N GLY A 89 -4.94 -2.41 15.97
CA GLY A 89 -5.63 -1.25 15.40
C GLY A 89 -4.83 0.05 15.44
N SER A 90 -3.52 0.01 15.71
CA SER A 90 -2.67 1.22 15.74
C SER A 90 -2.04 1.54 14.39
N LEU A 91 -2.14 0.64 13.43
CA LEU A 91 -1.69 0.85 12.06
C LEU A 91 -2.53 1.92 11.38
N VAL A 92 -1.84 2.95 10.88
CA VAL A 92 -2.43 4.00 10.06
C VAL A 92 -1.84 3.96 8.65
N TRP A 93 -2.71 4.21 7.67
CA TRP A 93 -2.34 4.28 6.27
C TRP A 93 -3.04 5.43 5.57
N LEU A 94 -2.50 5.79 4.40
CA LEU A 94 -3.08 6.82 3.59
C LEU A 94 -4.22 6.23 2.78
N LYS A 95 -5.41 6.80 2.93
CA LYS A 95 -6.58 6.50 2.12
C LYS A 95 -6.40 7.02 0.69
N GLY A 96 -6.97 6.28 -0.25
CA GLY A 96 -7.04 6.59 -1.66
C GLY A 96 -7.71 7.93 -1.93
N GLY A 97 -7.42 8.49 -3.10
CA GLY A 97 -8.22 9.58 -3.67
C GLY A 97 -9.41 9.01 -4.45
N PRO A 98 -10.30 9.87 -4.97
CA PRO A 98 -11.28 9.44 -5.97
C PRO A 98 -10.54 8.76 -7.13
N ARG A 99 -10.76 7.46 -7.31
CA ARG A 99 -10.25 6.76 -8.50
C ARG A 99 -11.26 6.96 -9.62
N PRO A 100 -10.81 7.18 -10.87
CA PRO A 100 -11.68 7.02 -12.01
C PRO A 100 -12.33 5.63 -11.94
N GLU A 101 -13.65 5.57 -12.10
CA GLU A 101 -14.39 4.32 -12.27
C GLU A 101 -13.74 3.56 -13.43
N GLN A 102 -12.89 2.58 -13.12
CA GLN A 102 -12.39 1.65 -14.11
C GLN A 102 -13.47 0.59 -14.28
N PRO A 103 -14.05 0.41 -15.48
CA PRO A 103 -15.02 -0.64 -15.70
C PRO A 103 -14.36 -1.97 -15.32
N VAL A 104 -15.00 -2.70 -14.40
CA VAL A 104 -14.59 -4.05 -14.04
C VAL A 104 -14.57 -4.84 -15.35
N SER A 105 -13.39 -5.27 -15.79
CA SER A 105 -13.28 -6.17 -16.92
C SER A 105 -14.10 -7.40 -16.57
N ALA A 106 -15.19 -7.64 -17.32
CA ALA A 106 -16.08 -8.75 -17.07
C ALA A 106 -15.27 -10.03 -16.88
N ALA A 107 -15.60 -10.80 -15.84
CA ALA A 107 -14.98 -12.09 -15.60
C ALA A 107 -15.10 -12.92 -16.88
N ARG A 108 -13.96 -13.32 -17.45
CA ARG A 108 -13.95 -14.17 -18.63
C ARG A 108 -14.48 -15.53 -18.17
N VAL A 109 -15.73 -15.84 -18.50
CA VAL A 109 -16.30 -17.17 -18.27
C VAL A 109 -15.45 -18.15 -19.08
N VAL A 110 -14.64 -18.96 -18.40
CA VAL A 110 -13.96 -20.09 -19.01
C VAL A 110 -15.00 -21.20 -19.10
N THR A 111 -15.65 -21.33 -20.24
CA THR A 111 -16.41 -22.54 -20.58
C THR A 111 -15.40 -23.60 -21.02
N SER A 112 -15.29 -24.68 -20.25
CA SER A 112 -14.65 -25.90 -20.73
C SER A 112 -15.58 -26.56 -21.73
N GLU A 113 -15.11 -26.78 -22.96
CA GLU A 113 -15.67 -27.78 -23.88
C GLU A 113 -15.05 -29.15 -23.62
#